data_AF-A0A820MYF5-F1
#
_entry.id   AF-A0A820MYF5-F1
#
_cell.length_a   1.000
_cell.length_b   1.000
_cell.length_c   1.000
_cell.angle_alpha   90.00
_cell.angle_beta   90.00
_cell.angle_gamma   90.00
#
_symmetry.space_group_name_H-M   'P 1'
#
loop_
_entity.id
_entity.type
_entity.pdbx_description
1 polymer ?
#
loop_
_entity_poly.entity_id
_entity_poly.type
_entity_poly.pdbx_seq_one_letter_code
_entity_poly.pdbx_strand_id
1 'polypeptide(L)'
;ETLCAMIVPRTTELIVEDQDYALFTVTLFQKTEDTFRHKCRENKFTVRDFTYDEKAFANEREKLRELEAERQKLHANLVRWLKIHFGESFSALIHIKALRIFVESVLRYGLPVNFDAIVIHPNRKTTKRLREVLERLFGYLDQSDRLNKDEVK
;
A
#
# COMPACT_ATOMS: atom_id res chain seq x y z
N GLU A 1 -2.72 -47.87 9.31
CA GLU A 1 -1.69 -48.53 10.13
C GLU A 1 -0.86 -49.60 9.39
N THR A 2 -1.34 -50.17 8.27
CA THR A 2 -0.63 -51.21 7.48
C THR A 2 0.29 -50.67 6.37
N LEU A 3 0.57 -49.36 6.36
CA LEU A 3 1.41 -48.74 5.33
C LEU A 3 2.82 -49.35 5.34
N CYS A 4 3.49 -49.45 6.48
CA CYS A 4 4.83 -50.04 6.59
C CYS A 4 4.91 -50.97 7.80
N ALA A 5 5.80 -51.96 7.73
CA ALA A 5 6.20 -52.71 8.92
C ALA A 5 6.87 -51.76 9.92
N MET A 6 6.79 -52.07 11.22
CA MET A 6 7.40 -51.27 12.31
C MET A 6 6.79 -49.86 12.50
N ILE A 7 5.50 -49.68 12.20
CA ILE A 7 4.72 -48.54 12.68
C ILE A 7 4.10 -48.90 14.03
N VAL A 8 4.14 -47.98 15.01
CA VAL A 8 3.49 -48.20 16.30
C VAL A 8 1.98 -47.95 16.14
N PRO A 9 1.11 -48.96 16.37
CA PRO A 9 -0.33 -48.80 16.19
C PRO A 9 -0.90 -47.75 17.15
N ARG A 10 -1.99 -47.08 16.74
CA ARG A 10 -2.73 -46.07 17.52
C ARG A 10 -1.90 -44.86 17.98
N THR A 11 -0.84 -44.52 17.24
CA THR A 11 -0.03 -43.31 17.49
C THR A 11 -0.38 -42.15 16.56
N THR A 12 -1.34 -42.36 15.65
CA THR A 12 -1.76 -41.32 14.72
C THR A 12 -2.74 -40.38 15.39
N GLU A 13 -2.29 -39.15 15.66
CA GLU A 13 -3.10 -38.08 16.24
C GLU A 13 -3.16 -36.89 15.30
N LEU A 14 -4.33 -36.26 15.19
CA LEU A 14 -4.51 -35.03 14.43
C LEU A 14 -3.97 -33.84 15.23
N ILE A 15 -3.07 -33.06 14.63
CA ILE A 15 -2.48 -31.86 15.25
C ILE A 15 -3.29 -30.61 14.85
N VAL A 16 -3.45 -30.41 13.55
CA VAL A 16 -4.11 -29.25 12.94
C VAL A 16 -4.79 -29.71 11.67
N GLU A 17 -5.97 -29.15 11.41
CA GLU A 17 -6.73 -29.34 10.17
C GLU A 17 -7.06 -27.96 9.59
N ASP A 18 -6.88 -27.81 8.28
CA ASP A 18 -7.37 -26.68 7.50
C ASP A 18 -8.41 -27.16 6.46
N GLN A 19 -8.82 -26.30 5.52
CA GLN A 19 -9.87 -26.66 4.55
C GLN A 19 -9.43 -27.71 3.53
N ASP A 20 -8.13 -27.87 3.30
CA ASP A 20 -7.57 -28.67 2.22
C ASP A 20 -6.72 -29.85 2.74
N TYR A 21 -6.15 -29.73 3.94
CA TYR A 21 -5.17 -30.64 4.51
C TYR A 21 -5.34 -30.85 6.02
N ALA A 22 -4.92 -32.02 6.48
CA ALA A 22 -4.84 -32.38 7.89
C ALA A 22 -3.42 -32.86 8.24
N LEU A 23 -2.85 -32.29 9.30
CA LEU A 23 -1.53 -32.62 9.82
C LEU A 23 -1.65 -33.65 10.93
N PHE A 24 -1.00 -34.80 10.75
CA PHE A 24 -1.00 -35.89 11.71
C PHE A 24 0.39 -36.17 12.27
N THR A 25 0.47 -36.62 13.52
CA THR A 25 1.66 -37.28 14.08
C THR A 25 1.65 -38.77 13.73
N VAL A 26 2.82 -39.38 13.60
CA VAL A 26 2.96 -40.85 13.49
C VAL A 26 4.25 -41.23 14.21
N THR A 27 4.19 -42.23 15.10
CA THR A 27 5.40 -42.81 15.71
C THR A 27 5.82 -44.08 14.97
N LEU A 28 7.05 -44.10 14.49
CA LEU A 28 7.62 -45.21 13.72
C LEU A 28 9.10 -45.43 14.06
N PHE A 29 9.64 -46.60 13.71
CA PHE A 29 11.05 -46.90 13.93
C PHE A 29 11.93 -46.22 12.87
N GLN A 30 13.03 -45.59 13.29
CA GLN A 30 13.91 -44.80 12.42
C GLN A 30 14.41 -45.56 11.18
N LYS A 31 14.69 -46.87 11.30
CA LYS A 31 15.13 -47.72 10.18
C LYS A 31 14.11 -47.81 9.04
N THR A 32 12.83 -47.53 9.32
CA THR A 32 11.72 -47.63 8.36
C THR A 32 11.23 -46.28 7.84
N GLU A 33 11.91 -45.18 8.18
CA GLU A 33 11.51 -43.83 7.77
C GLU A 33 11.44 -43.66 6.25
N ASP A 34 12.48 -44.09 5.52
CA ASP A 34 12.52 -43.95 4.07
C ASP A 34 11.42 -44.77 3.37
N THR A 35 11.19 -46.00 3.85
CA THR A 35 10.12 -46.86 3.33
C THR A 35 8.74 -46.26 3.62
N PHE A 36 8.56 -45.67 4.79
CA PHE A 36 7.32 -44.97 5.15
C PHE A 36 7.09 -43.74 4.27
N ARG A 37 8.13 -42.90 4.08
CA ARG A 37 8.08 -41.72 3.20
C ARG A 37 7.70 -42.08 1.77
N HIS A 38 8.26 -43.18 1.23
CA HIS A 38 7.92 -43.66 -0.11
C HIS A 38 6.44 -44.04 -0.23
N LYS A 39 5.94 -44.87 0.71
CA LYS A 39 4.54 -45.31 0.71
C LYS A 39 3.54 -44.19 0.99
N CYS A 40 3.92 -43.20 1.80
CA CYS A 40 3.12 -41.99 1.97
C CYS A 40 2.96 -41.26 0.64
N ARG A 41 4.03 -41.09 -0.15
CA ARG A 41 3.96 -40.45 -1.46
C ARG A 41 3.08 -41.21 -2.46
N GLU A 42 3.15 -42.54 -2.48
CA GLU A 42 2.27 -43.38 -3.31
C GLU A 42 0.79 -43.16 -2.98
N ASN A 43 0.47 -42.95 -1.70
CA ASN A 43 -0.89 -42.69 -1.22
C ASN A 43 -1.23 -41.19 -1.14
N LYS A 44 -0.42 -40.33 -1.79
CA LYS A 44 -0.61 -38.88 -1.87
C LYS A 44 -0.54 -38.14 -0.52
N PHE A 45 0.11 -38.73 0.47
CA PHE A 45 0.48 -38.06 1.71
C PHE A 45 1.86 -37.40 1.60
N THR A 46 2.00 -36.18 2.11
CA THR A 46 3.27 -35.45 2.17
C THR A 46 3.87 -35.55 3.57
N VAL A 47 5.08 -36.11 3.67
CA VAL A 47 5.84 -36.16 4.93
C VAL A 47 6.67 -34.89 5.06
N ARG A 48 6.50 -34.16 6.15
CA ARG A 48 7.24 -32.92 6.46
C ARG A 48 8.49 -33.25 7.29
N ASP A 49 9.64 -32.80 6.81
CA ASP A 49 10.89 -32.86 7.58
C ASP A 49 10.79 -31.89 8.77
N PHE A 50 10.85 -32.46 9.98
CA PHE A 50 10.75 -31.69 11.21
C PHE A 50 11.68 -32.27 12.27
N THR A 51 12.62 -31.45 12.72
CA THR A 51 13.49 -31.76 13.85
C THR A 51 13.13 -30.82 14.98
N TYR A 52 12.67 -31.36 16.11
CA TYR A 52 12.32 -30.55 17.27
C TYR A 52 13.59 -30.00 17.94
N ASP A 53 13.73 -28.67 17.96
CA ASP A 53 14.79 -27.96 18.66
C ASP A 53 14.18 -26.82 19.49
N GLU A 54 14.13 -27.01 20.81
CA GLU A 54 13.56 -26.05 21.76
C GLU A 54 14.23 -24.67 21.70
N LYS A 55 15.55 -24.63 21.46
CA LYS A 55 16.28 -23.38 21.39
C LYS A 55 15.94 -22.62 20.11
N ALA A 56 15.82 -23.33 18.98
CA ALA A 56 15.40 -22.73 17.73
C ALA A 56 13.99 -22.11 17.83
N PHE A 57 13.04 -22.82 18.45
CA PHE A 57 11.69 -22.31 18.66
C PHE A 57 11.63 -21.09 19.59
N ALA A 58 12.39 -21.10 20.68
CA ALA A 58 12.46 -19.96 21.59
C ALA A 58 13.03 -18.72 20.88
N ASN A 59 14.12 -18.89 20.15
CA ASN A 59 14.76 -17.82 19.38
C ASN A 59 13.84 -17.27 18.28
N GLU A 60 13.12 -18.13 17.55
CA GLU A 60 12.17 -17.70 16.52
C GLU A 60 11.02 -16.88 17.13
N ARG A 61 10.48 -17.33 18.27
CA ARG A 61 9.41 -16.62 18.97
C ARG A 61 9.86 -15.27 19.53
N GLU A 62 11.08 -15.20 20.04
CA GLU A 62 11.70 -13.94 20.49
C GLU A 62 11.90 -12.99 19.31
N LYS A 63 12.48 -13.47 18.21
CA LYS A 63 12.68 -12.69 16.99
C LYS A 63 11.37 -12.15 16.41
N LEU A 64 10.30 -12.94 16.40
CA LEU A 64 8.99 -12.47 15.96
C LEU A 64 8.47 -11.32 16.84
N ARG A 65 8.63 -11.42 18.17
CA ARG A 65 8.25 -10.36 19.10
C ARG A 65 9.07 -9.10 18.92
N GLU A 66 10.38 -9.24 18.73
CA GLU A 66 11.28 -8.11 18.44
C GLU A 66 10.87 -7.40 17.15
N LEU A 67 10.63 -8.16 16.07
CA LEU A 67 10.20 -7.62 14.78
C LEU A 67 8.84 -6.91 14.88
N GLU A 68 7.88 -7.46 15.64
CA GLU A 68 6.59 -6.80 15.86
C GLU A 68 6.73 -5.48 16.63
N ALA A 69 7.56 -5.47 17.68
CA ALA A 69 7.84 -4.27 18.46
C ALA A 69 8.55 -3.20 17.63
N GLU A 70 9.55 -3.60 16.83
CA GLU A 70 10.26 -2.71 15.92
C GLU A 70 9.32 -2.14 14.86
N ARG A 71 8.51 -2.98 14.22
CA ARG A 71 7.49 -2.54 13.25
C ARG A 71 6.58 -1.49 13.85
N GLN A 72 6.08 -1.72 15.07
CA GLN A 72 5.17 -0.77 15.73
C GLN A 72 5.86 0.58 16.01
N LYS A 73 7.12 0.54 16.47
CA LYS A 73 7.93 1.74 16.72
C LYS A 73 8.20 2.52 15.42
N LEU A 74 8.64 1.83 14.37
CA LEU A 74 8.92 2.44 13.07
C LEU A 74 7.67 3.03 12.45
N HIS A 75 6.54 2.33 12.51
CA HIS A 75 5.26 2.83 12.01
C HIS A 75 4.83 4.13 12.70
N ALA A 76 4.91 4.19 14.04
CA ALA A 76 4.56 5.40 14.79
C ALA A 76 5.46 6.59 14.40
N ASN A 77 6.77 6.36 14.28
CA ASN A 77 7.73 7.38 13.86
C ASN A 77 7.46 7.85 12.42
N LEU A 78 7.20 6.92 11.50
CA LEU A 78 6.91 7.21 10.10
C LEU A 78 5.65 8.07 9.97
N VAL A 79 4.57 7.73 10.66
CA VAL A 79 3.32 8.51 10.61
C VAL A 79 3.55 9.94 11.12
N ARG A 80 4.31 10.11 12.20
CA ARG A 80 4.67 11.44 12.72
C ARG A 80 5.48 12.24 11.70
N TRP A 81 6.49 11.61 11.10
CA TRP A 81 7.34 12.21 10.09
C TRP A 81 6.53 12.65 8.85
N LEU A 82 5.68 11.76 8.33
CA LEU A 82 4.81 12.05 7.19
C LEU A 82 3.84 13.20 7.46
N LYS A 83 3.24 13.27 8.65
CA LYS A 83 2.32 14.38 8.99
C LYS A 83 3.02 15.75 8.94
N ILE A 84 4.26 15.83 9.39
CA ILE A 84 5.05 17.08 9.38
C ILE A 84 5.40 17.44 7.93
N HIS A 85 6.02 16.52 7.20
CA HIS A 85 6.51 16.81 5.85
C HIS A 85 5.40 16.95 4.82
N PHE A 86 4.22 16.35 5.04
CA PHE A 86 3.05 16.59 4.20
C PHE A 86 2.62 18.06 4.29
N GLY A 87 2.59 18.64 5.50
CA GLY A 87 2.24 20.05 5.69
C GLY A 87 3.21 21.00 5.00
N GLU A 88 4.51 20.74 5.14
CA GLU A 88 5.57 21.51 4.46
C GLU A 88 5.47 21.39 2.93
N SER A 89 5.30 20.17 2.42
CA SER A 89 5.17 19.92 0.97
C SER A 89 3.91 20.56 0.40
N PHE A 90 2.79 20.50 1.12
CA PHE A 90 1.55 21.16 0.72
C PHE A 90 1.68 22.68 0.74
N SER A 91 2.34 23.25 1.75
CA SER A 91 2.65 24.67 1.80
C SER A 91 3.48 25.09 0.59
N ALA A 92 4.57 24.35 0.28
CA ALA A 92 5.40 24.62 -0.90
C ALA A 92 4.59 24.57 -2.21
N LEU A 93 3.66 23.62 -2.34
CA LEU A 93 2.75 23.55 -3.48
C LEU A 93 1.86 24.81 -3.60
N ILE A 94 1.32 25.32 -2.49
CA ILE A 94 0.53 26.56 -2.49
C ILE A 94 1.38 27.77 -2.89
N HIS A 95 2.63 27.85 -2.42
CA HIS A 95 3.56 28.92 -2.84
C HIS A 95 3.81 28.89 -4.35
N ILE A 96 4.02 27.71 -4.94
CA ILE A 96 4.15 27.56 -6.40
C ILE A 96 2.88 28.02 -7.13
N LYS A 97 1.68 27.71 -6.60
CA LYS A 97 0.42 28.19 -7.19
C LYS A 97 0.28 29.71 -7.10
N ALA A 98 0.65 30.32 -5.97
CA ALA A 98 0.63 31.77 -5.81
C ALA A 98 1.58 32.46 -6.80
N LEU A 99 2.82 31.97 -6.92
CA LEU A 99 3.79 32.45 -7.91
C LEU A 99 3.26 32.33 -9.34
N ARG A 100 2.65 31.18 -9.68
CA ARG A 100 2.06 30.98 -11.00
C ARG A 100 0.93 31.96 -11.27
N ILE A 101 0.00 32.15 -10.33
CA ILE A 101 -1.11 33.11 -10.48
C ILE A 101 -0.55 34.52 -10.68
N PHE A 102 0.47 34.91 -9.92
CA PHE A 102 1.13 36.21 -10.07
C PHE A 102 1.73 36.38 -11.47
N VAL A 103 2.57 35.44 -11.92
CA VAL A 103 3.23 35.53 -13.24
C VAL A 103 2.22 35.56 -14.37
N GLU A 104 1.22 34.68 -14.36
CA GLU A 104 0.18 34.62 -15.39
C GLU A 104 -0.69 35.89 -15.41
N SER A 105 -0.99 36.46 -14.24
CA SER A 105 -1.77 37.70 -14.15
C SER A 105 -0.99 38.89 -14.73
N VAL A 106 0.33 38.96 -14.46
CA VAL A 106 1.21 39.97 -15.05
C VAL A 106 1.30 39.80 -16.58
N LEU A 107 1.44 38.56 -17.07
CA LEU A 107 1.51 38.29 -18.50
C LEU A 107 0.19 38.57 -19.24
N ARG A 108 -0.96 38.32 -18.60
CA ARG A 108 -2.27 38.46 -19.23
C ARG A 108 -2.86 39.86 -19.11
N TYR A 109 -2.62 40.57 -18.00
CA TYR A 109 -3.24 41.86 -17.72
C TYR A 109 -2.25 43.04 -17.71
N GLY A 110 -0.95 42.77 -17.71
CA GLY A 110 0.10 43.79 -17.75
C GLY A 110 0.40 44.43 -16.39
N LEU A 111 1.14 45.55 -16.44
CA LEU A 111 1.51 46.37 -15.28
C LEU A 111 0.65 47.65 -15.25
N PRO A 112 0.41 48.23 -14.06
CA PRO A 112 0.83 47.80 -12.72
C PRO A 112 0.05 46.58 -12.20
N VAL A 113 0.64 45.86 -11.23
CA VAL A 113 0.10 44.61 -10.70
C VAL A 113 -1.14 44.86 -9.81
N ASN A 114 -2.31 44.96 -10.44
CA ASN A 114 -3.58 45.16 -9.78
C ASN A 114 -4.55 44.04 -10.17
N PHE A 115 -4.50 42.91 -9.46
CA PHE A 115 -5.42 41.79 -9.67
C PHE A 115 -5.90 41.21 -8.35
N ASP A 116 -7.13 40.70 -8.36
CA ASP A 116 -7.71 39.96 -7.25
C ASP A 116 -7.63 38.45 -7.52
N ALA A 117 -6.93 37.72 -6.65
CA ALA A 117 -6.86 36.26 -6.73
C ALA A 117 -7.89 35.63 -5.77
N ILE A 118 -8.72 34.73 -6.30
CA ILE A 118 -9.80 34.08 -5.55
C ILE A 118 -9.65 32.56 -5.63
N VAL A 119 -9.75 31.88 -4.50
CA VAL A 119 -9.81 30.41 -4.42
C VAL A 119 -11.26 29.99 -4.28
N ILE A 120 -11.75 29.17 -5.22
CA ILE A 120 -13.13 28.67 -5.21
C ILE A 120 -13.09 27.16 -4.97
N HIS A 121 -13.87 26.68 -4.00
CA HIS A 121 -14.10 25.26 -3.77
C HIS A 121 -15.46 24.84 -4.38
N PRO A 122 -15.49 24.32 -5.63
CA PRO A 122 -16.74 24.03 -6.32
C PRO A 122 -17.41 22.75 -5.80
N ASN A 123 -18.75 22.72 -5.88
CA ASN A 123 -19.49 21.47 -5.74
C ASN A 123 -19.22 20.58 -6.97
N ARG A 124 -18.89 19.30 -6.73
CA ARG A 124 -18.51 18.32 -7.77
C ARG A 124 -19.50 18.25 -8.94
N LYS A 125 -20.80 18.43 -8.69
CA LYS A 125 -21.86 18.36 -9.71
C LYS A 125 -21.97 19.63 -10.56
N THR A 126 -21.51 20.78 -10.06
CA THR A 126 -21.74 22.09 -10.69
C THR A 126 -20.49 22.71 -11.32
N THR A 127 -19.35 22.00 -11.32
CA THR A 127 -18.07 22.52 -11.84
C THR A 127 -18.16 22.97 -13.30
N LYS A 128 -18.92 22.27 -14.15
CA LYS A 128 -19.09 22.65 -15.56
C LYS A 128 -19.83 23.99 -15.68
N ARG A 129 -20.99 24.11 -15.03
CA ARG A 129 -21.80 25.33 -14.99
C ARG A 129 -21.03 26.52 -14.38
N LEU A 130 -20.20 26.27 -13.36
CA LEU A 130 -19.36 27.31 -12.76
C LEU A 130 -18.38 27.90 -13.79
N ARG A 131 -17.73 27.05 -14.59
CA ARG A 131 -16.80 27.51 -15.64
C ARG A 131 -17.53 28.32 -16.70
N GLU A 132 -18.68 27.84 -17.18
CA GLU A 132 -19.51 28.55 -18.18
C GLU A 132 -19.93 29.94 -17.68
N VAL A 133 -20.31 30.07 -16.40
CA VAL A 133 -20.67 31.37 -15.81
C VAL A 133 -19.45 32.29 -15.69
N LEU A 134 -18.30 31.78 -15.24
CA LEU A 134 -17.06 32.57 -15.12
C LEU A 134 -16.57 33.05 -16.49
N GLU A 135 -16.62 32.19 -17.50
CA GLU A 135 -16.25 32.54 -18.87
C GLU A 135 -17.18 33.62 -19.44
N ARG A 136 -18.50 33.50 -19.21
CA ARG A 136 -19.44 34.55 -19.63
C ARG A 136 -19.19 35.89 -18.93
N LEU A 137 -18.79 35.89 -17.65
CA LEU A 137 -18.57 37.11 -16.88
C LEU A 137 -17.21 37.77 -17.18
N PHE A 138 -16.16 36.98 -17.39
CA PHE A 138 -14.77 37.46 -17.46
C PHE A 138 -14.09 37.22 -18.81
N GLY A 139 -14.77 36.62 -19.79
CA GLY A 139 -14.19 36.29 -21.10
C GLY A 139 -13.69 37.52 -21.87
N TYR A 140 -14.29 38.69 -21.65
CA TYR A 140 -13.86 39.95 -22.28
C TYR A 140 -12.44 40.42 -21.89
N LEU A 141 -11.85 39.81 -20.85
CA LEU A 141 -10.50 40.13 -20.36
C LEU A 141 -9.40 39.39 -21.13
N ASP A 142 -9.74 38.48 -22.04
CA ASP A 142 -8.74 37.78 -22.84
C ASP A 142 -8.16 38.71 -23.92
N GLN A 143 -6.86 39.03 -23.81
CA GLN A 143 -6.18 39.96 -24.74
C GLN A 143 -5.82 39.31 -26.08
N SER A 144 -5.81 37.98 -26.17
CA SER A 144 -5.66 37.20 -27.40
C SER A 144 -6.69 37.58 -28.48
N ASP A 145 -7.91 37.94 -28.07
CA ASP A 145 -8.97 38.42 -28.97
C ASP A 145 -8.77 39.87 -29.45
N ARG A 146 -7.94 40.67 -28.76
CA ARG A 146 -7.63 42.06 -29.13
C ARG A 146 -6.48 42.13 -30.14
N LEU A 147 -5.41 41.35 -29.94
CA LEU A 147 -4.27 41.28 -30.87
C LEU A 147 -4.69 40.76 -32.25
N ASN A 148 -5.60 39.79 -32.33
CA ASN A 148 -6.13 39.28 -33.61
C ASN A 148 -7.01 40.29 -34.38
N LYS A 149 -7.56 41.32 -33.73
CA LYS A 149 -8.38 42.35 -34.40
C LYS A 149 -7.57 43.52 -34.92
N ASP A 150 -6.41 43.78 -34.31
CA ASP A 150 -5.52 44.87 -34.73
C ASP A 150 -4.56 44.42 -35.86
N GLU A 151 -4.33 43.12 -36.08
CA GLU A 151 -3.64 42.59 -37.28
C GLU A 151 -4.49 42.55 -38.55
N VAL A 152 -5.82 42.75 -38.45
CA VAL A 152 -6.78 42.68 -39.58
C VAL A 152 -7.24 44.08 -40.03
N LYS A 153 -6.52 45.15 -39.65
CA LYS A 153 -6.77 46.52 -40.12
C LYS A 153 -5.61 47.11 -40.88
#